data_AF-E7G798-F1
#
_entry.id   AF-E7G798-F1
#
_cell.length_a   1.000
_cell.length_b   1.000
_cell.length_c   1.000
_cell.angle_alpha   90.00
_cell.angle_beta   90.00
_cell.angle_gamma   90.00
#
_symmetry.space_group_name_H-M   'P 1'
#
loop_
_entity.id
_entity.type
_entity.pdbx_description
1 polymer ?
#
loop_
_entity_poly.entity_id
_entity_poly.type
_entity_poly.pdbx_seq_one_letter_code
_entity_poly.pdbx_strand_id
1 'polypeptide(L)'
;MKKQDLDLYGKMLHALYISKDYRNYEPTTILLKKEDNQYKVIIEAMNKDCPDEVIYYKTDENVASNLDENDLIQELSEWNWNIDDDFFERLEKGYEIDFMDMRIHYGMWCIINEKGVDGIECKDGLNKYILFCKNSGISAQTIRSTIGHDVKDIYPLYQELNNNYRIICESECGDQAIVLAYNKKAPQPYATWQTIKSRKHGYDMGHYFSDYLSAYKDFTSRSHQMLDRHLAVNKMRFKGNKEHER
;
A
#
# COMPACT_ATOMS: atom_id res chain seq x y z
N MET A 1 15.58 29.12 -4.94
CA MET A 1 15.72 27.78 -5.55
C MET A 1 15.12 27.83 -6.94
N LYS A 2 15.72 27.17 -7.93
CA LYS A 2 15.14 27.09 -9.28
C LYS A 2 14.03 26.03 -9.27
N LYS A 3 12.96 26.19 -10.07
CA LYS A 3 11.83 25.23 -10.16
C LYS A 3 12.28 23.78 -10.43
N GLN A 4 13.44 23.61 -11.07
CA GLN A 4 14.05 22.30 -11.38
C GLN A 4 14.57 21.54 -10.15
N ASP A 5 14.77 22.20 -9.01
CA ASP A 5 15.35 21.60 -7.80
C ASP A 5 14.28 21.15 -6.77
N LEU A 6 12.99 21.37 -7.07
CA LEU A 6 11.88 21.03 -6.19
C LEU A 6 11.45 19.57 -6.39
N ASP A 7 11.11 18.90 -5.29
CA ASP A 7 10.36 17.64 -5.32
C ASP A 7 8.95 17.85 -5.90
N LEU A 8 8.21 16.77 -6.11
CA LEU A 8 6.90 16.85 -6.75
C LEU A 8 5.93 17.73 -5.94
N TYR A 9 5.89 17.56 -4.62
CA TYR A 9 5.10 18.40 -3.72
C TYR A 9 5.45 19.89 -3.86
N GLY A 10 6.74 20.24 -3.83
CA GLY A 10 7.20 21.62 -3.97
C GLY A 10 6.83 22.24 -5.32
N LYS A 11 6.92 21.47 -6.41
CA LYS A 11 6.47 21.93 -7.73
C LYS A 11 4.96 22.22 -7.74
N MET A 12 4.14 21.39 -7.10
CA MET A 12 2.69 21.59 -6.99
C MET A 12 2.33 22.79 -6.15
N LEU A 13 2.92 22.88 -4.96
CA LEU A 13 2.69 24.01 -4.06
C LEU A 13 3.05 25.34 -4.75
N HIS A 14 4.15 25.35 -5.52
CA HIS A 14 4.51 26.52 -6.33
C HIS A 14 3.50 26.80 -7.44
N ALA A 15 2.99 25.79 -8.14
CA ALA A 15 1.98 25.97 -9.20
C ALA A 15 0.66 26.54 -8.65
N LEU A 16 0.21 26.06 -7.49
CA LEU A 16 -0.94 26.62 -6.79
C LEU A 16 -0.66 28.07 -6.37
N TYR A 17 0.49 28.34 -5.76
CA TYR A 17 0.84 29.68 -5.26
C TYR A 17 0.84 30.78 -6.34
N ILE A 18 1.26 30.46 -7.57
CA ILE A 18 1.30 31.44 -8.68
C ILE A 18 -0.03 31.59 -9.42
N SER A 19 -0.97 30.66 -9.24
CA SER A 19 -2.32 30.74 -9.78
C SER A 19 -3.10 31.86 -9.06
N LYS A 20 -3.89 32.63 -9.81
CA LYS A 20 -4.73 33.68 -9.21
C LYS A 20 -5.87 33.09 -8.39
N ASP A 21 -6.44 31.99 -8.87
CA ASP A 21 -7.63 31.37 -8.31
C ASP A 21 -7.30 30.38 -7.18
N TYR A 22 -6.12 29.73 -7.24
CA TYR A 22 -5.77 28.63 -6.34
C TYR A 22 -4.58 28.92 -5.41
N ARG A 23 -4.11 30.16 -5.31
CA ARG A 23 -2.99 30.55 -4.41
C ARG A 23 -3.18 30.17 -2.94
N ASN A 24 -4.42 30.01 -2.50
CA ASN A 24 -4.76 29.69 -1.13
C ASN A 24 -4.95 28.19 -0.88
N TYR A 25 -4.73 27.36 -1.90
CA TYR A 25 -4.84 25.92 -1.79
C TYR A 25 -3.50 25.29 -1.40
N GLU A 26 -3.56 24.13 -0.78
CA GLU A 26 -2.41 23.27 -0.49
C GLU A 26 -2.65 21.85 -1.00
N PRO A 27 -1.62 21.17 -1.57
CA PRO A 27 -1.76 19.77 -1.94
C PRO A 27 -2.01 18.93 -0.68
N THR A 28 -3.02 18.06 -0.74
CA THR A 28 -3.39 17.13 0.33
C THR A 28 -3.15 15.68 -0.08
N THR A 29 -3.24 15.36 -1.38
CA THR A 29 -2.93 14.04 -1.93
C THR A 29 -2.22 14.19 -3.28
N ILE A 30 -1.16 13.40 -3.51
CA ILE A 30 -0.49 13.29 -4.80
C ILE A 30 -0.38 11.80 -5.15
N LEU A 31 -1.01 11.43 -6.27
CA LEU A 31 -0.93 10.09 -6.84
C LEU A 31 -0.12 10.12 -8.14
N LEU A 32 0.78 9.14 -8.29
CA LEU A 32 1.71 9.05 -9.42
C LEU A 32 1.55 7.71 -10.13
N LYS A 33 1.52 7.71 -11.45
CA LYS A 33 1.60 6.49 -12.26
C LYS A 33 2.62 6.66 -13.38
N LYS A 34 3.50 5.68 -13.55
CA LYS A 34 4.48 5.63 -14.65
C LYS A 34 3.93 4.84 -15.84
N GLU A 35 3.90 5.43 -17.03
CA GLU A 35 3.50 4.79 -18.28
C GLU A 35 4.50 5.14 -19.39
N ASP A 36 5.19 4.15 -19.99
CA ASP A 36 6.02 4.29 -21.20
C ASP A 36 6.97 5.52 -21.24
N ASN A 37 7.58 5.86 -20.08
CA ASN A 37 8.46 7.01 -19.82
C ASN A 37 7.79 8.38 -19.58
N GLN A 38 6.47 8.41 -19.39
CA GLN A 38 5.75 9.58 -18.91
C GLN A 38 5.10 9.28 -17.56
N TYR A 39 4.94 10.31 -16.75
CA TYR A 39 4.22 10.22 -15.50
C TYR A 39 2.85 10.87 -15.63
N LYS A 40 1.83 10.16 -15.15
CA LYS A 40 0.50 10.71 -14.88
C LYS A 40 0.41 11.04 -13.41
N VAL A 41 0.11 12.29 -13.11
CA VAL A 41 -0.03 12.78 -11.74
C VAL A 41 -1.46 13.21 -11.52
N ILE A 42 -2.05 12.80 -10.41
CA ILE A 42 -3.33 13.31 -9.91
C ILE A 42 -3.04 14.02 -8.60
N ILE A 43 -3.49 15.27 -8.48
CA ILE A 43 -3.37 16.05 -7.26
C ILE A 43 -4.76 16.37 -6.75
N GLU A 44 -4.95 16.21 -5.44
CA GLU A 44 -6.04 16.80 -4.69
C GLU A 44 -5.45 17.91 -3.82
N ALA A 45 -6.09 19.07 -3.82
CA ALA A 45 -5.67 20.23 -3.07
C ALA A 45 -6.87 20.89 -2.40
N MET A 46 -6.65 21.43 -1.21
CA MET A 46 -7.70 21.96 -0.35
C MET A 46 -7.44 23.43 -0.04
N ASN A 47 -8.50 24.25 -0.03
CA ASN A 47 -8.41 25.65 0.36
C ASN A 47 -8.09 25.74 1.87
N LYS A 48 -7.08 26.53 2.23
CA LYS A 48 -6.63 26.69 3.61
C LYS A 48 -7.66 27.38 4.51
N ASP A 49 -8.44 28.31 3.93
CA ASP A 49 -9.43 29.08 4.68
C ASP A 49 -10.81 28.42 4.67
N CYS A 50 -11.06 27.53 3.70
CA CYS A 50 -12.34 26.82 3.52
C CYS A 50 -12.07 25.34 3.22
N PRO A 51 -11.83 24.48 4.24
CA PRO A 51 -11.44 23.09 4.03
C PRO A 51 -12.42 22.24 3.20
N ASP A 52 -13.68 22.65 3.12
CA ASP A 52 -14.72 21.98 2.33
C ASP A 52 -14.53 22.23 0.82
N GLU A 53 -13.73 23.23 0.43
CA GLU A 53 -13.36 23.50 -0.96
C GLU A 53 -12.12 22.69 -1.34
N VAL A 54 -12.36 21.59 -2.03
CA VAL A 54 -11.32 20.71 -2.57
C VAL A 54 -11.36 20.75 -4.09
N ILE A 55 -10.19 20.89 -4.71
CA ILE A 55 -10.01 20.70 -6.14
C ILE A 55 -9.21 19.45 -6.40
N TYR A 56 -9.42 18.85 -7.57
CA TYR A 56 -8.48 17.88 -8.12
C TYR A 56 -8.14 18.21 -9.56
N TYR A 57 -6.92 17.88 -9.96
CA TYR A 57 -6.49 18.07 -11.34
C TYR A 57 -5.45 17.03 -11.76
N LYS A 58 -5.41 16.77 -13.07
CA LYS A 58 -4.51 15.79 -13.69
C LYS A 58 -3.39 16.50 -14.43
N THR A 59 -2.15 16.06 -14.24
CA THR A 59 -0.97 16.65 -14.88
C THR A 59 0.14 15.60 -15.06
N ASP A 60 1.36 16.04 -15.33
CA ASP A 60 2.57 15.23 -15.38
C ASP A 60 3.60 15.69 -14.32
N GLU A 61 4.75 15.02 -14.25
CA GLU A 61 5.82 15.31 -13.28
C GLU A 61 6.48 16.71 -13.41
N ASN A 62 6.27 17.39 -14.54
CA ASN A 62 6.79 18.74 -14.78
C ASN A 62 5.88 19.83 -14.24
N VAL A 63 4.61 19.50 -13.98
CA VAL A 63 3.57 20.36 -13.43
C VAL A 63 3.30 21.58 -14.31
N ALA A 64 2.10 21.64 -14.88
CA ALA A 64 1.65 22.82 -15.60
C ALA A 64 1.79 24.06 -14.72
N SER A 65 2.52 25.07 -15.19
CA SER A 65 2.81 26.29 -14.42
C SER A 65 1.64 27.26 -14.36
N ASN A 66 0.62 27.10 -15.20
CA ASN A 66 -0.53 28.00 -15.20
C ASN A 66 -1.83 27.19 -15.08
N LEU A 67 -2.31 27.04 -13.85
CA LEU A 67 -3.55 26.35 -13.55
C LEU A 67 -4.77 27.13 -14.07
N ASP A 68 -4.69 28.46 -14.11
CA ASP A 68 -5.77 29.37 -14.55
C ASP A 68 -6.13 29.23 -16.04
N GLU A 69 -5.28 28.60 -16.84
CA GLU A 69 -5.49 28.37 -18.29
C GLU A 69 -5.86 26.91 -18.63
N ASN A 70 -6.00 26.04 -17.62
CA ASN A 70 -6.23 24.61 -17.82
C ASN A 70 -7.66 24.19 -17.41
N ASP A 71 -8.44 23.71 -18.37
CA ASP A 71 -9.75 23.04 -18.16
C ASP A 71 -9.65 21.68 -17.42
N LEU A 72 -8.49 21.37 -16.83
CA LEU A 72 -8.20 20.09 -16.18
C LEU A 72 -8.54 20.08 -14.69
N ILE A 73 -8.99 21.22 -14.15
CA ILE A 73 -9.35 21.39 -12.74
C ILE A 73 -10.84 21.10 -12.56
N GLN A 74 -11.13 20.32 -11.53
CA GLN A 74 -12.49 19.98 -11.14
C GLN A 74 -12.64 20.17 -9.64
N GLU A 75 -13.73 20.82 -9.24
CA GLU A 75 -14.12 20.91 -7.84
C GLU A 75 -14.70 19.57 -7.38
N LEU A 76 -14.23 19.10 -6.23
CA LEU A 76 -14.76 17.91 -5.56
C LEU A 76 -15.81 18.35 -4.54
N SER A 77 -17.03 17.85 -4.71
CA SER A 77 -18.05 17.92 -3.66
C SER A 77 -17.92 16.71 -2.75
N GLU A 78 -17.86 16.93 -1.44
CA GLU A 78 -17.80 15.87 -0.42
C GLU A 78 -18.93 14.85 -0.57
N TRP A 79 -20.12 15.30 -1.00
CA TRP A 79 -21.29 14.46 -1.19
C TRP A 79 -21.15 13.42 -2.30
N ASN A 80 -20.19 13.63 -3.21
CA ASN A 80 -19.97 12.76 -4.36
C ASN A 80 -18.66 11.95 -4.24
N TRP A 81 -17.89 12.14 -3.16
CA TRP A 81 -16.63 11.45 -2.98
C TRP A 81 -16.84 10.06 -2.38
N ASN A 82 -16.33 9.03 -3.04
CA ASN A 82 -16.36 7.65 -2.60
C ASN A 82 -14.94 7.08 -2.52
N ILE A 83 -14.55 6.58 -1.34
CA ILE A 83 -13.24 5.97 -1.12
C ILE A 83 -12.91 4.83 -2.10
N ASP A 84 -13.91 4.06 -2.53
CA ASP A 84 -13.73 2.97 -3.49
C ASP A 84 -13.42 3.53 -4.89
N ASP A 85 -14.33 4.33 -5.45
CA ASP A 85 -14.24 4.83 -6.82
C ASP A 85 -13.17 5.91 -7.00
N ASP A 86 -13.06 6.84 -6.05
CA ASP A 86 -12.21 8.01 -6.17
C ASP A 86 -10.79 7.77 -5.66
N PHE A 87 -10.53 6.71 -4.88
CA PHE A 87 -9.20 6.47 -4.34
C PHE A 87 -8.70 5.04 -4.57
N PHE A 88 -9.37 4.02 -4.03
CA PHE A 88 -8.88 2.65 -4.12
C PHE A 88 -8.83 2.13 -5.55
N GLU A 89 -9.81 2.45 -6.40
CA GLU A 89 -9.80 2.07 -7.81
C GLU A 89 -8.58 2.66 -8.55
N ARG A 90 -8.13 3.87 -8.18
CA ARG A 90 -6.91 4.48 -8.74
C ARG A 90 -5.67 3.68 -8.37
N LEU A 91 -5.56 3.23 -7.12
CA LEU A 91 -4.47 2.36 -6.67
C LEU A 91 -4.49 1.01 -7.41
N GLU A 92 -5.68 0.43 -7.64
CA GLU A 92 -5.84 -0.79 -8.42
C GLU A 92 -5.37 -0.60 -9.88
N LYS A 93 -5.68 0.56 -10.49
CA LYS A 93 -5.24 0.96 -11.84
C LYS A 93 -3.75 1.33 -11.95
N GLY A 94 -2.98 1.17 -10.88
CA GLY A 94 -1.53 1.29 -10.86
C GLY A 94 -0.98 2.66 -10.48
N TYR A 95 -1.81 3.54 -9.92
CA TYR A 95 -1.30 4.72 -9.24
C TYR A 95 -0.69 4.34 -7.88
N GLU A 96 0.38 5.04 -7.51
CA GLU A 96 1.05 4.96 -6.22
C GLU A 96 0.90 6.29 -5.48
N ILE A 97 0.96 6.25 -4.15
CA ILE A 97 0.85 7.45 -3.31
C ILE A 97 2.25 8.04 -3.19
N ASP A 98 2.44 9.25 -3.72
CA ASP A 98 3.69 10.01 -3.56
C ASP A 98 3.64 10.87 -2.29
N PHE A 99 2.49 11.50 -2.04
CA PHE A 99 2.23 12.31 -0.86
C PHE A 99 0.78 12.17 -0.42
N MET A 100 0.54 12.18 0.89
CA MET A 100 -0.78 12.36 1.48
C MET A 100 -0.65 13.00 2.86
N ASP A 101 -1.47 14.02 3.11
CA ASP A 101 -1.49 14.74 4.38
C ASP A 101 -2.03 13.86 5.51
N MET A 102 -1.52 14.04 6.74
CA MET A 102 -1.89 13.20 7.87
C MET A 102 -3.37 13.35 8.27
N ARG A 103 -4.01 14.50 8.01
CA ARG A 103 -5.46 14.70 8.20
C ARG A 103 -6.26 13.83 7.23
N ILE A 104 -5.78 13.70 5.99
CA ILE A 104 -6.38 12.81 4.99
C ILE A 104 -6.19 11.36 5.41
N HIS A 105 -5.01 10.96 5.88
CA HIS A 105 -4.80 9.63 6.46
C HIS A 105 -5.79 9.32 7.59
N TYR A 106 -5.99 10.25 8.51
CA TYR A 106 -6.97 10.10 9.58
C TYR A 106 -8.40 9.90 9.04
N GLY A 107 -8.84 10.75 8.10
CA GLY A 107 -10.15 10.64 7.46
C GLY A 107 -10.35 9.27 6.77
N MET A 108 -9.36 8.83 6.00
CA MET A 108 -9.35 7.53 5.34
C MET A 108 -9.49 6.39 6.35
N TRP A 109 -8.75 6.44 7.46
CA TRP A 109 -8.82 5.41 8.50
C TRP A 109 -10.19 5.39 9.19
N CYS A 110 -10.80 6.55 9.42
CA CYS A 110 -12.17 6.62 9.96
C CYS A 110 -13.16 5.92 9.01
N ILE A 111 -13.14 6.25 7.72
CA ILE A 111 -14.04 5.67 6.71
C ILE A 111 -13.83 4.16 6.57
N ILE A 112 -12.58 3.70 6.53
CA ILE A 112 -12.25 2.26 6.47
C ILE A 112 -12.80 1.51 7.69
N ASN A 113 -12.67 2.09 8.88
CA ASN A 113 -13.16 1.48 10.11
C ASN A 113 -14.69 1.48 10.21
N GLU A 114 -15.35 2.49 9.65
CA GLU A 114 -16.82 2.57 9.59
C GLU A 114 -17.40 1.55 8.61
N LYS A 115 -16.88 1.51 7.38
CA LYS A 115 -17.33 0.56 6.35
C LYS A 115 -16.95 -0.89 6.71
N GLY A 116 -15.81 -1.08 7.37
CA GLY A 116 -15.20 -2.38 7.58
C GLY A 116 -14.72 -3.02 6.28
N VAL A 117 -14.06 -4.18 6.38
CA VAL A 117 -13.51 -4.84 5.18
C VAL A 117 -14.60 -5.20 4.20
N ASP A 118 -15.76 -5.68 4.64
CA ASP A 118 -16.84 -6.14 3.75
C ASP A 118 -17.54 -5.01 3.00
N GLY A 119 -17.54 -3.79 3.54
CA GLY A 119 -18.14 -2.60 2.91
C GLY A 119 -17.26 -1.90 1.87
N ILE A 120 -16.03 -2.37 1.65
CA ILE A 120 -15.09 -1.84 0.65
C ILE A 120 -15.08 -2.77 -0.55
N GLU A 121 -15.32 -2.30 -1.76
CA GLU A 121 -15.35 -3.13 -2.96
C GLU A 121 -13.94 -3.35 -3.53
N CYS A 122 -13.13 -2.29 -3.58
CA CYS A 122 -11.76 -2.30 -4.12
C CYS A 122 -10.75 -2.86 -3.10
N LYS A 123 -10.76 -4.19 -2.92
CA LYS A 123 -9.90 -4.89 -1.95
C LYS A 123 -8.40 -4.76 -2.26
N ASP A 124 -8.02 -4.75 -3.53
CA ASP A 124 -6.61 -4.65 -3.92
C ASP A 124 -6.11 -3.22 -3.66
N GLY A 125 -6.97 -2.23 -3.89
CA GLY A 125 -6.69 -0.82 -3.57
C GLY A 125 -6.54 -0.60 -2.06
N LEU A 126 -7.44 -1.17 -1.25
CA LEU A 126 -7.33 -1.14 0.21
C LEU A 126 -6.01 -1.77 0.69
N ASN A 127 -5.66 -2.95 0.17
CA ASN A 127 -4.41 -3.62 0.53
C ASN A 127 -3.17 -2.80 0.16
N LYS A 128 -3.16 -2.17 -1.02
CA LYS A 128 -2.08 -1.26 -1.45
C LYS A 128 -1.97 -0.06 -0.50
N TYR A 129 -3.10 0.52 -0.09
CA TYR A 129 -3.11 1.62 0.87
C TYR A 129 -2.58 1.21 2.25
N ILE A 130 -3.05 0.09 2.81
CA ILE A 130 -2.57 -0.41 4.11
C ILE A 130 -1.05 -0.69 4.05
N LEU A 131 -0.59 -1.29 2.96
CA LEU A 131 0.84 -1.55 2.75
C LEU A 131 1.66 -0.26 2.65
N PHE A 132 1.15 0.76 1.94
CA PHE A 132 1.76 2.09 1.91
C PHE A 132 1.88 2.66 3.32
N CYS A 133 0.78 2.67 4.10
CA CYS A 133 0.81 3.17 5.47
C CYS A 133 1.85 2.44 6.33
N LYS A 134 1.93 1.11 6.21
CA LYS A 134 2.92 0.29 6.93
C LYS A 134 4.36 0.64 6.55
N ASN A 135 4.64 0.78 5.26
CA ASN A 135 5.98 1.08 4.76
C ASN A 135 6.41 2.53 5.08
N SER A 136 5.46 3.45 5.14
CA SER A 136 5.67 4.86 5.46
C SER A 136 5.62 5.18 6.96
N GLY A 137 5.47 4.17 7.84
CA GLY A 137 5.41 4.36 9.29
C GLY A 137 4.14 5.05 9.80
N ILE A 138 3.06 5.04 9.00
CA ILE A 138 1.75 5.60 9.34
C ILE A 138 0.95 4.53 10.09
N SER A 139 0.85 4.71 11.40
CA SER A 139 0.13 3.83 12.32
C SER A 139 -0.96 4.60 13.08
N ALA A 140 -1.87 3.89 13.77
CA ALA A 140 -2.85 4.52 14.66
C ALA A 140 -2.17 5.46 15.67
N GLN A 141 -1.01 5.05 16.20
CA GLN A 141 -0.22 5.84 17.12
C GLN A 141 0.39 7.08 16.47
N THR A 142 0.91 6.96 15.25
CA THR A 142 1.47 8.10 14.49
C THR A 142 0.38 9.13 14.17
N ILE A 143 -0.81 8.66 13.79
CA ILE A 143 -1.98 9.51 13.53
C ILE A 143 -2.39 10.22 14.81
N ARG A 144 -2.58 9.49 15.93
CA ARG A 144 -2.92 10.09 17.23
C ARG A 144 -1.92 11.16 17.65
N SER A 145 -0.63 10.90 17.47
CA SER A 145 0.43 11.83 17.91
C SER A 145 0.48 13.10 17.06
N THR A 146 0.11 13.01 15.78
CA THR A 146 0.13 14.16 14.84
C THR A 146 -1.19 14.94 14.83
N ILE A 147 -2.32 14.23 14.91
CA ILE A 147 -3.68 14.78 14.74
C ILE A 147 -4.38 15.03 16.08
N GLY A 148 -3.96 14.35 17.15
CA GLY A 148 -4.57 14.49 18.48
C GLY A 148 -5.84 13.67 18.69
N HIS A 149 -6.24 12.84 17.71
CA HIS A 149 -7.43 12.00 17.76
C HIS A 149 -7.10 10.51 17.65
N ASP A 150 -7.81 9.68 18.41
CA ASP A 150 -7.68 8.23 18.35
C ASP A 150 -8.40 7.66 17.11
N VAL A 151 -7.83 6.61 16.53
CA VAL A 151 -8.43 5.84 15.44
C VAL A 151 -8.08 4.36 15.60
N LYS A 152 -8.97 3.46 15.16
CA LYS A 152 -8.71 2.02 15.21
C LYS A 152 -7.67 1.63 14.17
N ASP A 153 -6.81 0.69 14.53
CA ASP A 153 -5.78 0.18 13.63
C ASP A 153 -6.41 -0.60 12.46
N ILE A 154 -6.02 -0.24 11.23
CA ILE A 154 -6.49 -0.88 10.00
C ILE A 154 -5.56 -2.01 9.53
N TYR A 155 -4.38 -2.18 10.12
CA TYR A 155 -3.45 -3.24 9.72
C TYR A 155 -4.04 -4.65 9.82
N PRO A 156 -4.89 -5.00 10.81
CA PRO A 156 -5.57 -6.30 10.84
C PRO A 156 -6.48 -6.57 9.63
N LEU A 157 -6.86 -5.53 8.87
CA LEU A 157 -7.66 -5.66 7.66
C LEU A 157 -6.84 -6.08 6.43
N TYR A 158 -5.50 -5.99 6.51
CA TYR A 158 -4.61 -6.38 5.41
C TYR A 158 -4.80 -7.86 5.06
N GLN A 159 -4.98 -8.14 3.78
CA GLN A 159 -5.09 -9.49 3.25
C GLN A 159 -4.02 -9.70 2.17
N GLU A 160 -2.93 -10.37 2.53
CA GLU A 160 -1.89 -10.74 1.58
C GLU A 160 -2.48 -11.66 0.48
N LEU A 161 -2.24 -11.32 -0.78
CA LEU A 161 -2.72 -12.05 -1.95
C LEU A 161 -1.55 -12.45 -2.84
N ASN A 162 -1.60 -13.69 -3.35
CA ASN A 162 -0.73 -14.16 -4.43
C ASN A 162 -1.58 -14.81 -5.52
N ASN A 163 -1.59 -14.25 -6.73
CA ASN A 163 -2.41 -14.74 -7.86
C ASN A 163 -3.89 -14.98 -7.49
N ASN A 164 -4.51 -14.04 -6.78
CA ASN A 164 -5.88 -14.11 -6.24
C ASN A 164 -6.11 -15.17 -5.15
N TYR A 165 -5.06 -15.81 -4.62
CA TYR A 165 -5.16 -16.62 -3.41
C TYR A 165 -4.79 -15.79 -2.20
N ARG A 166 -5.71 -15.73 -1.24
CA ARG A 166 -5.48 -15.10 0.06
C ARG A 166 -4.58 -15.98 0.89
N ILE A 167 -3.49 -15.44 1.41
CA ILE A 167 -2.68 -16.12 2.41
C ILE A 167 -3.51 -16.25 3.68
N ILE A 168 -3.74 -17.49 4.12
CA ILE A 168 -4.58 -17.82 5.28
C ILE A 168 -3.75 -18.38 6.45
N CYS A 169 -2.51 -18.77 6.21
CA CYS A 169 -1.56 -19.19 7.26
C CYS A 169 -0.12 -19.04 6.76
N GLU A 170 0.81 -18.79 7.68
CA GLU A 170 2.23 -18.74 7.41
C GLU A 170 3.05 -19.42 8.51
N SER A 171 4.21 -19.93 8.14
CA SER A 171 5.24 -20.42 9.06
C SER A 171 6.57 -19.83 8.62
N GLU A 172 7.32 -19.23 9.55
CA GLU A 172 8.61 -18.59 9.29
C GLU A 172 9.74 -19.29 10.04
N CYS A 173 10.90 -19.43 9.41
CA CYS A 173 12.13 -19.88 10.08
C CYS A 173 13.36 -19.23 9.46
N GLY A 174 14.09 -18.43 10.25
CA GLY A 174 15.12 -17.54 9.73
C GLY A 174 14.52 -16.53 8.77
N ASP A 175 15.04 -16.45 7.55
CA ASP A 175 14.53 -15.57 6.49
C ASP A 175 13.58 -16.29 5.52
N GLN A 176 13.30 -17.57 5.74
CA GLN A 176 12.39 -18.35 4.89
C GLN A 176 10.98 -18.39 5.48
N ALA A 177 9.99 -18.48 4.59
CA ALA A 177 8.60 -18.68 4.97
C ALA A 177 7.92 -19.71 4.05
N ILE A 178 7.01 -20.48 4.64
CA ILE A 178 6.03 -21.30 3.92
C ILE A 178 4.66 -20.69 4.19
N VAL A 179 3.85 -20.55 3.15
CA VAL A 179 2.49 -19.99 3.24
C VAL A 179 1.46 -21.00 2.75
N LEU A 180 0.28 -20.99 3.36
CA LEU A 180 -0.93 -21.66 2.88
C LEU A 180 -1.93 -20.59 2.44
N ALA A 181 -2.52 -20.78 1.28
CA ALA A 181 -3.40 -19.81 0.66
C ALA A 181 -4.69 -20.42 0.13
N TYR A 182 -5.70 -19.58 -0.07
CA TYR A 182 -7.03 -19.99 -0.50
C TYR A 182 -7.65 -19.06 -1.55
N ASN A 183 -8.23 -19.64 -2.60
CA ASN A 183 -9.04 -18.97 -3.61
C ASN A 183 -10.28 -19.82 -3.94
N LYS A 184 -11.45 -19.39 -3.47
CA LYS A 184 -12.72 -20.09 -3.71
C LYS A 184 -13.10 -20.23 -5.19
N LYS A 185 -12.56 -19.38 -6.07
CA LYS A 185 -12.89 -19.34 -7.50
C LYS A 185 -11.95 -20.21 -8.34
N ALA A 186 -10.84 -20.69 -7.77
CA ALA A 186 -9.85 -21.47 -8.50
C ALA A 186 -10.26 -22.96 -8.61
N PRO A 187 -9.88 -23.68 -9.69
CA PRO A 187 -10.11 -25.12 -9.81
C PRO A 187 -9.45 -25.95 -8.70
N GLN A 188 -8.30 -25.47 -8.19
CA GLN A 188 -7.61 -26.01 -7.04
C GLN A 188 -7.60 -24.91 -5.96
N PRO A 189 -8.58 -24.90 -5.04
CA PRO A 189 -8.81 -23.73 -4.19
C PRO A 189 -7.69 -23.46 -3.18
N TYR A 190 -6.84 -24.44 -2.88
CA TYR A 190 -5.79 -24.30 -1.88
C TYR A 190 -4.42 -24.35 -2.55
N ALA A 191 -3.49 -23.53 -2.06
CA ALA A 191 -2.12 -23.52 -2.54
C ALA A 191 -1.13 -23.38 -1.39
N THR A 192 0.05 -23.98 -1.52
CA THR A 192 1.18 -23.74 -0.64
C THR A 192 2.35 -23.19 -1.44
N TRP A 193 3.04 -22.18 -0.91
CA TRP A 193 4.22 -21.61 -1.53
C TRP A 193 5.36 -21.48 -0.54
N GLN A 194 6.57 -21.43 -1.08
CA GLN A 194 7.75 -20.99 -0.36
C GLN A 194 8.04 -19.53 -0.73
N THR A 195 8.53 -18.77 0.22
CA THR A 195 8.98 -17.39 0.01
C THR A 195 10.03 -17.04 1.06
N ILE A 196 10.44 -15.79 1.08
CA ILE A 196 11.22 -15.21 2.16
C ILE A 196 10.36 -14.28 3.01
N LYS A 197 10.78 -14.00 4.23
CA LYS A 197 10.03 -13.17 5.18
C LYS A 197 9.64 -11.81 4.58
N SER A 198 10.57 -11.19 3.85
CA SER A 198 10.33 -9.89 3.18
C SER A 198 9.49 -9.94 1.92
N ARG A 199 9.15 -11.14 1.40
CA ARG A 199 8.49 -11.35 0.10
C ARG A 199 9.21 -10.74 -1.11
N LYS A 200 10.45 -10.25 -0.98
CA LYS A 200 11.19 -9.51 -2.02
C LYS A 200 11.33 -10.25 -3.35
N HIS A 201 11.33 -11.58 -3.33
CA HIS A 201 11.44 -12.42 -4.53
C HIS A 201 10.11 -13.08 -4.95
N GLY A 202 8.99 -12.66 -4.35
CA GLY A 202 7.68 -13.25 -4.61
C GLY A 202 7.55 -14.65 -3.99
N TYR A 203 6.79 -15.51 -4.65
CA TYR A 203 6.44 -16.85 -4.16
C TYR A 203 6.92 -17.91 -5.14
N ASP A 204 7.60 -18.92 -4.61
CA ASP A 204 8.23 -20.00 -5.36
C ASP A 204 7.67 -21.36 -4.94
N MET A 205 7.95 -22.39 -5.76
CA MET A 205 7.68 -23.79 -5.44
C MET A 205 6.23 -24.03 -5.00
N GLY A 206 5.28 -23.58 -5.83
CA GLY A 206 3.86 -23.65 -5.56
C GLY A 206 3.28 -25.05 -5.74
N HIS A 207 2.57 -25.56 -4.74
CA HIS A 207 1.74 -26.76 -4.87
C HIS A 207 0.27 -26.38 -4.74
N TYR A 208 -0.61 -27.01 -5.51
CA TYR A 208 -2.04 -26.70 -5.57
C TYR A 208 -2.88 -27.93 -5.23
N PHE A 209 -3.99 -27.72 -4.52
CA PHE A 209 -4.81 -28.78 -3.96
C PHE A 209 -6.30 -28.47 -4.05
N SER A 210 -7.11 -29.51 -4.22
CA SER A 210 -8.56 -29.43 -4.28
C SER A 210 -9.21 -29.31 -2.90
N ASP A 211 -8.52 -29.76 -1.84
CA ASP A 211 -9.04 -29.82 -0.48
C ASP A 211 -8.04 -29.27 0.55
N TYR A 212 -8.61 -28.74 1.65
CA TYR A 212 -7.84 -28.12 2.71
C TYR A 212 -6.90 -29.11 3.42
N LEU A 213 -7.33 -30.37 3.61
CA LEU A 213 -6.58 -31.34 4.40
C LEU A 213 -5.27 -31.72 3.69
N SER A 214 -5.30 -31.91 2.38
CA SER A 214 -4.11 -32.17 1.56
C SER A 214 -3.15 -30.97 1.59
N ALA A 215 -3.66 -29.75 1.40
CA ALA A 215 -2.86 -28.54 1.46
C ALA A 215 -2.23 -28.32 2.84
N TYR A 216 -2.99 -28.55 3.92
CA TYR A 216 -2.51 -28.44 5.28
C TYR A 216 -1.41 -29.46 5.62
N LYS A 217 -1.53 -30.69 5.12
CA LYS A 217 -0.47 -31.72 5.26
C LYS A 217 0.81 -31.30 4.55
N ASP A 218 0.71 -30.78 3.32
CA ASP A 218 1.86 -30.28 2.57
C ASP A 218 2.51 -29.07 3.28
N PHE A 219 1.70 -28.09 3.70
CA PHE A 219 2.14 -26.92 4.46
C PHE A 219 2.92 -27.33 5.72
N THR A 220 2.36 -28.25 6.52
CA THR A 220 2.97 -28.73 7.76
C THR A 220 4.29 -29.45 7.48
N SER A 221 4.31 -30.35 6.49
CA SER A 221 5.51 -31.09 6.09
C SER A 221 6.63 -30.16 5.64
N ARG A 222 6.32 -29.19 4.77
CA ARG A 222 7.29 -28.20 4.27
C ARG A 222 7.80 -27.27 5.38
N SER A 223 6.94 -26.90 6.32
CA SER A 223 7.32 -26.09 7.48
C SER A 223 8.31 -26.84 8.39
N HIS A 224 8.08 -28.12 8.67
CA HIS A 224 9.03 -28.95 9.42
C HIS A 224 10.36 -29.12 8.67
N GLN A 225 10.33 -29.41 7.36
CA GLN A 225 11.55 -29.51 6.57
C GLN A 225 12.36 -28.21 6.55
N MET A 226 11.69 -27.06 6.50
CA MET A 226 12.32 -25.74 6.60
C MET A 226 13.04 -25.57 7.94
N LEU A 227 12.38 -25.91 9.06
CA LEU A 227 12.97 -25.87 10.40
C LEU A 227 14.18 -26.81 10.52
N ASP A 228 14.05 -28.06 10.07
CA ASP A 228 15.13 -29.06 10.13
C ASP A 228 16.38 -28.58 9.37
N ARG A 229 16.19 -28.02 8.16
CA ARG A 229 17.27 -27.42 7.36
C ARG A 229 17.93 -26.26 8.11
N HIS A 230 17.15 -25.37 8.71
CA HIS A 230 17.67 -24.24 9.48
C HIS A 230 18.51 -24.70 10.68
N LEU A 231 18.02 -25.69 11.44
CA LEU A 231 18.74 -26.27 12.57
C LEU A 231 20.03 -26.98 12.14
N ALA A 232 20.01 -27.70 11.02
CA ALA A 232 21.19 -28.36 10.48
C ALA A 232 22.29 -27.36 10.09
N VAL A 233 21.92 -26.27 9.39
CA VAL A 233 22.85 -25.19 9.01
C VAL A 233 23.46 -24.53 10.25
N ASN A 234 22.63 -24.20 11.25
CA ASN A 234 23.13 -23.58 12.48
C ASN A 234 24.08 -24.51 13.24
N LYS A 235 23.76 -25.80 13.34
CA LYS A 235 24.65 -26.79 13.98
C LYS A 235 26.01 -26.88 13.27
N MET A 236 26.05 -26.81 11.94
CA MET A 236 27.31 -26.79 11.19
C MET A 236 28.12 -25.52 11.48
N ARG A 237 27.47 -24.34 11.51
CA ARG A 237 28.14 -23.07 11.86
C ARG A 237 28.80 -23.11 13.25
N PHE A 238 28.11 -23.66 14.24
CA PHE A 238 28.67 -23.82 15.60
C PHE A 238 29.84 -24.80 15.68
N LYS A 239 29.90 -25.82 14.81
CA LYS A 239 31.03 -26.76 14.77
C LYS A 239 32.27 -26.14 14.13
N GLY A 240 32.12 -25.43 13.01
CA GLY A 240 33.24 -24.78 12.32
C GLY A 240 33.95 -23.70 13.16
N ASN A 241 33.20 -22.97 13.99
CA ASN A 241 33.80 -21.96 14.88
C ASN A 241 34.67 -22.56 15.99
N LYS A 242 34.40 -23.80 16.43
CA LYS A 242 35.21 -24.48 17.47
C LYS A 242 36.54 -25.03 16.95
N GLU A 243 36.69 -25.20 15.63
CA GLU A 243 37.92 -25.69 15.01
C GLU A 243 38.92 -24.54 14.73
N HIS A 244 38.47 -23.29 14.69
CA HIS A 244 39.33 -22.11 14.52
C HIS A 244 39.80 -21.46 15.83
N GLU A 245 39.33 -21.93 16.99
CA GLU A 245 39.74 -21.47 18.32
C GLU A 245 40.77 -22.42 19.01
N ARG A 246 41.37 -23.35 18.27
CA ARG A 246 42.39 -24.29 18.78
C ARG A 246 43.75 -24.09 18.15
#